data_AF-A0A9D8GS23-F1
#
_entry.id   AF-A0A9D8GS23-F1
#
_cell.length_a   1.000
_cell.length_b   1.000
_cell.length_c   1.000
_cell.angle_alpha   90.00
_cell.angle_beta   90.00
_cell.angle_gamma   90.00
#
_symmetry.space_group_name_H-M   'P 1'
#
loop_
_entity.id
_entity.type
_entity.pdbx_description
1 polymer ?
#
loop_
_entity_poly.entity_id
_entity_poly.type
_entity_poly.pdbx_seq_one_letter_code
_entity_poly.pdbx_strand_id
1 'polypeptide(L)'
;MAKKRITRRQFVAGAMASTAVIGMPYVSSAQSAGKLAVGLWDHWVPGANDASKKVIDAWAAKNKVEVTVDYIPSQGNKNLLTIAAEAQAKAGHDIMAMPT
;
A
#
# COMPACT_ATOMS: atom_id res chain seq x y z
N MET A 1 -22.43 22.46 -48.20
CA MET A 1 -21.71 22.15 -46.94
C MET A 1 -20.31 22.73 -46.99
N ALA A 2 -19.96 23.68 -46.12
CA ALA A 2 -18.62 24.24 -46.07
C ALA A 2 -17.63 23.24 -45.45
N LYS A 3 -16.55 22.89 -46.15
CA LYS A 3 -15.47 22.05 -45.63
C LYS A 3 -14.77 22.81 -44.50
N LYS A 4 -14.95 22.39 -43.25
CA LYS A 4 -14.17 22.91 -42.11
C LYS A 4 -12.70 22.54 -42.34
N ARG A 5 -11.84 23.53 -42.61
CA ARG A 5 -10.38 23.34 -42.69
C ARG A 5 -9.82 23.32 -41.28
N ILE A 6 -9.17 22.22 -40.90
CA ILE A 6 -8.40 22.14 -39.66
C ILE A 6 -7.13 22.96 -39.83
N THR A 7 -6.92 23.91 -38.93
CA THR A 7 -5.70 24.74 -38.93
C THR A 7 -4.53 23.96 -38.31
N ARG A 8 -3.28 24.29 -38.69
CA ARG A 8 -2.08 23.68 -38.08
C ARG A 8 -2.08 23.76 -36.55
N ARG A 9 -2.58 24.85 -35.97
CA ARG A 9 -2.70 25.03 -34.52
C ARG A 9 -3.69 24.05 -33.89
N GLN A 10 -4.83 23.81 -34.53
CA GLN A 10 -5.81 22.82 -34.08
C GLN A 10 -5.26 21.39 -34.19
N PHE A 11 -4.47 21.10 -35.23
CA PHE A 11 -3.79 19.82 -35.38
C PHE A 11 -2.74 19.59 -34.29
N VAL A 12 -1.86 20.56 -34.03
CA VAL A 12 -0.83 20.46 -32.98
C VAL A 12 -1.48 20.37 -31.58
N ALA A 13 -2.53 21.14 -31.31
CA ALA A 13 -3.28 21.04 -30.06
C ALA A 13 -3.92 19.65 -29.87
N GLY A 14 -4.49 19.07 -30.93
CA GLY A 14 -5.03 17.71 -30.91
C GLY A 14 -3.97 16.63 -30.71
N ALA A 15 -2.80 16.79 -31.32
CA ALA A 15 -1.68 15.84 -31.22
C ALA A 15 -1.03 15.85 -29.81
N MET A 16 -0.91 17.01 -29.17
CA MET A 16 -0.40 17.10 -27.80
C MET A 16 -1.37 16.45 -26.80
N ALA A 17 -2.68 16.64 -27.00
CA ALA A 17 -3.71 16.00 -26.17
C ALA A 17 -3.70 14.48 -26.31
N SER A 18 -3.50 13.92 -27.51
CA SER A 18 -3.43 12.47 -27.71
C SER A 18 -2.14 11.85 -27.14
N THR A 19 -1.00 12.54 -27.20
CA THR A 19 0.25 12.03 -26.60
C THR A 19 0.19 11.92 -25.07
N ALA A 20 -0.53 12.82 -24.39
CA ALA A 20 -0.71 12.74 -22.93
C ALA A 20 -1.54 11.51 -22.51
N VAL A 21 -2.50 11.10 -23.34
CA VAL A 21 -3.37 9.94 -23.07
C VAL A 21 -2.67 8.62 -23.42
N ILE A 22 -1.82 8.60 -24.46
CA ILE A 22 -1.13 7.38 -24.92
C ILE A 22 0.22 7.17 -24.22
N GLY A 23 0.88 8.22 -23.74
CA GLY A 23 2.22 8.15 -23.16
C GLY A 23 2.28 7.66 -21.71
N MET A 24 1.14 7.50 -21.03
CA MET A 24 1.08 7.22 -19.60
C MET A 24 0.18 6.04 -19.17
N PRO A 25 0.02 4.93 -19.93
CA PRO A 25 -0.84 3.81 -19.54
C PRO A 25 -0.35 3.07 -18.27
N TYR A 26 0.91 3.30 -17.87
CA TYR A 26 1.51 2.73 -16.66
C TYR A 26 1.85 3.77 -15.59
N VAL A 27 1.55 5.06 -15.83
CA VAL A 27 1.69 6.08 -14.79
C VAL A 27 0.50 5.93 -13.87
N SER A 28 0.70 5.13 -12.84
CA SER A 28 -0.20 5.12 -11.70
C SER A 28 -0.05 6.44 -10.97
N SER A 29 -1.15 7.16 -10.83
CA SER A 29 -1.24 8.39 -10.03
C SER A 29 -0.92 8.20 -8.54
N ALA A 30 -0.63 6.97 -8.09
CA ALA A 30 -0.24 6.67 -6.72
C ALA A 30 1.26 6.94 -6.53
N GLN A 31 1.62 8.22 -6.38
CA GLN A 31 3.00 8.66 -6.12
C GLN A 31 3.46 8.53 -4.65
N SER A 32 2.64 7.99 -3.76
CA SER A 32 3.09 7.52 -2.44
C SER A 32 1.97 6.72 -1.82
N ALA A 33 1.99 5.40 -1.92
CA ALA A 33 1.03 4.59 -1.17
C ALA A 33 1.43 4.39 0.31
N GLY A 34 2.44 5.14 0.78
CA GLY A 34 2.83 5.17 2.17
C GLY A 34 3.51 3.88 2.63
N LYS A 35 4.00 3.93 3.88
CA LYS A 35 4.49 2.77 4.62
C LYS A 35 3.46 2.41 5.67
N LEU A 36 3.30 1.13 5.95
CA LEU A 36 2.44 0.62 7.01
C LEU A 36 3.21 -0.39 7.85
N ALA A 37 3.32 -0.14 9.16
CA ALA A 37 3.86 -1.08 10.11
C ALA A 37 2.73 -1.85 10.81
N VAL A 38 2.77 -3.19 10.74
CA VAL A 38 1.73 -4.06 11.32
C VAL A 38 2.35 -5.02 12.33
N GLY A 39 1.88 -4.96 13.57
CA GLY A 39 2.22 -5.91 14.63
C GLY A 39 1.16 -7.01 14.70
N LEU A 40 1.54 -8.25 14.41
CA LEU A 40 0.68 -9.43 14.52
C LEU A 40 1.14 -10.34 15.64
N TRP A 41 0.21 -11.11 16.21
CA TRP A 41 0.59 -12.22 17.09
C TRP A 41 1.35 -13.27 16.29
N ASP A 42 2.52 -13.66 16.80
CA ASP A 42 3.27 -14.80 16.29
C ASP A 42 2.50 -16.08 16.58
N HIS A 43 1.87 -16.63 15.55
CA HIS A 43 0.93 -17.71 15.72
C HIS A 43 1.67 -19.06 15.82
N TRP A 44 1.41 -19.78 16.91
CA TRP A 44 2.00 -21.11 17.18
C TRP A 44 1.61 -22.21 16.17
N VAL A 45 0.67 -21.93 15.26
CA VAL A 45 0.21 -22.90 14.25
C VAL A 45 1.18 -22.83 13.06
N PRO A 46 1.82 -23.95 12.69
CA PRO A 46 2.73 -23.96 11.54
C PRO A 46 2.07 -23.41 10.27
N GLY A 47 2.73 -22.45 9.62
CA GLY A 47 2.28 -21.83 8.38
C GLY A 47 1.25 -20.71 8.52
N ALA A 48 0.74 -20.42 9.72
CA ALA A 48 -0.23 -19.33 9.93
C ALA A 48 0.38 -17.95 9.64
N ASN A 49 1.63 -17.72 10.05
CA ASN A 49 2.35 -16.48 9.73
C ASN A 49 2.54 -16.34 8.21
N ASP A 50 2.97 -17.39 7.51
CA ASP A 50 3.12 -17.36 6.05
C ASP A 50 1.79 -17.08 5.34
N ALA A 51 0.70 -17.67 5.81
CA ALA A 51 -0.63 -17.43 5.26
C ALA A 51 -1.06 -15.97 5.41
N SER A 52 -0.91 -15.39 6.61
CA SER A 52 -1.22 -13.98 6.84
C SER A 52 -0.32 -13.05 6.02
N LYS A 53 0.99 -13.33 5.94
CA LYS A 53 1.94 -12.57 5.14
C LYS A 53 1.59 -12.55 3.66
N LYS A 54 1.21 -13.70 3.09
CA LYS A 54 0.81 -13.80 1.67
C LYS A 54 -0.39 -12.90 1.35
N VAL A 55 -1.38 -12.84 2.23
CA VAL A 55 -2.56 -11.98 2.06
C VAL A 55 -2.18 -10.50 2.14
N ILE A 56 -1.35 -10.15 3.13
CA ILE A 56 -0.85 -8.78 3.31
C ILE A 56 -0.02 -8.35 2.10
N ASP A 57 0.92 -9.17 1.65
CA ASP A 57 1.80 -8.87 0.50
C ASP A 57 0.99 -8.69 -0.79
N ALA A 58 -0.04 -9.52 -1.03
CA ALA A 58 -0.90 -9.38 -2.19
C ALA A 58 -1.69 -8.06 -2.17
N TRP A 59 -2.20 -7.66 -1.02
CA TRP A 59 -2.86 -6.36 -0.84
C TRP A 59 -1.85 -5.21 -0.99
N ALA A 60 -0.67 -5.32 -0.38
CA ALA A 60 0.39 -4.33 -0.43
C ALA A 60 0.84 -4.07 -1.88
N ALA A 61 1.08 -5.13 -2.65
CA ALA A 61 1.44 -5.05 -4.06
C ALA A 61 0.34 -4.38 -4.91
N LYS A 62 -0.93 -4.74 -4.68
CA LYS A 62 -2.07 -4.16 -5.39
C LYS A 62 -2.21 -2.66 -5.11
N ASN A 63 -1.99 -2.26 -3.86
CA ASN A 63 -2.18 -0.88 -3.41
C ASN A 63 -0.89 -0.05 -3.45
N LYS A 64 0.25 -0.67 -3.79
CA LYS A 64 1.58 -0.05 -3.85
C LYS A 64 2.09 0.46 -2.49
N VAL A 65 1.61 -0.16 -1.42
CA VAL A 65 1.97 0.17 -0.03
C VAL A 65 3.18 -0.68 0.34
N GLU A 66 4.18 -0.08 0.98
CA GLU A 66 5.25 -0.86 1.62
C GLU A 66 4.76 -1.28 3.00
N VAL A 67 4.58 -2.58 3.23
CA VAL A 67 4.10 -3.11 4.51
C VAL A 67 5.22 -3.88 5.20
N THR A 68 5.50 -3.52 6.46
CA THR A 68 6.36 -4.31 7.36
C THR A 68 5.48 -5.04 8.36
N VAL A 69 5.79 -6.32 8.60
CA VAL A 69 5.02 -7.17 9.52
C VAL A 69 5.96 -7.74 10.57
N ASP A 70 5.72 -7.38 11.83
CA ASP A 70 6.41 -7.96 12.97
C ASP A 70 5.50 -8.98 13.64
N TYR A 71 6.00 -10.21 13.77
CA TYR A 71 5.33 -11.30 14.49
C TYR A 71 5.81 -11.31 15.94
N ILE A 72 4.92 -10.97 16.86
CA ILE A 72 5.21 -10.79 18.28
C ILE A 72 4.70 -12.00 19.07
N PRO A 73 5.58 -12.79 19.73
CA PRO A 73 5.16 -13.95 20.49
C PRO A 73 4.43 -13.57 21.79
N SER A 74 3.60 -14.48 22.29
CA SER A 74 2.96 -14.36 23.61
C SER A 74 3.87 -14.81 24.76
N GLN A 75 4.99 -15.49 24.45
CA GLN A 75 5.92 -16.00 25.45
C GLN A 75 6.44 -14.87 26.36
N GLY A 76 6.19 -15.01 27.67
CA GLY A 76 6.56 -14.00 28.65
C GLY A 76 5.77 -12.70 28.51
N ASN A 77 4.52 -12.76 28.04
CA ASN A 77 3.63 -11.60 27.82
C ASN A 77 4.18 -10.57 26.83
N LYS A 78 5.11 -10.96 25.95
CA LYS A 78 5.77 -10.03 25.01
C LYS A 78 4.76 -9.24 24.17
N ASN A 79 3.72 -9.89 23.63
CA ASN A 79 2.66 -9.19 22.90
C ASN A 79 1.97 -8.09 23.72
N LEU A 80 1.55 -8.39 24.95
CA LEU A 80 0.89 -7.43 25.85
C LEU A 80 1.84 -6.30 26.26
N LEU A 81 3.11 -6.63 26.53
CA LEU A 81 4.13 -5.64 26.89
C LEU A 81 4.43 -4.70 25.72
N THR A 82 4.55 -5.21 24.49
CA THR A 82 4.73 -4.39 23.29
C THR A 82 3.52 -3.48 23.07
N ILE A 83 2.29 -4.01 23.16
CA ILE A 83 1.06 -3.20 23.03
C ILE A 83 1.04 -2.05 24.04
N ALA A 84 1.30 -2.36 25.32
CA ALA A 84 1.29 -1.35 26.38
C ALA A 84 2.40 -0.31 26.17
N ALA A 85 3.60 -0.75 25.78
CA ALA A 85 4.74 0.13 25.55
C ALA A 85 4.49 1.08 24.37
N GLU A 86 4.00 0.57 23.24
CA GLU A 86 3.72 1.40 22.05
C GLU A 86 2.56 2.38 22.30
N ALA A 87 1.52 1.94 23.02
CA ALA A 87 0.42 2.80 23.43
C ALA A 87 0.89 3.96 24.34
N GLN A 88 1.79 3.68 25.29
CA GLN A 88 2.37 4.69 26.17
C GLN A 88 3.32 5.63 25.42
N ALA A 89 4.15 5.07 24.54
CA ALA A 89 5.11 5.83 23.76
C ALA A 89 4.45 6.68 22.66
N LYS A 90 3.22 6.35 22.27
CA LYS A 90 2.52 6.91 21.09
C LYS A 90 3.36 6.76 19.81
N ALA A 91 4.12 5.68 19.75
CA ALA A 91 5.03 5.34 18.68
C ALA A 91 5.16 3.82 18.61
N GLY A 92 5.21 3.27 17.39
CA GLY A 92 5.19 1.83 17.18
C GLY A 92 4.48 1.48 15.88
N HIS A 93 3.78 0.36 15.89
CA HIS A 93 3.01 -0.10 14.75
C HIS A 93 1.76 0.75 14.52
N ASP A 94 1.38 0.92 13.26
CA ASP A 94 0.15 1.61 12.85
C ASP A 94 -1.09 0.74 13.14
N ILE A 95 -0.92 -0.58 13.01
CA ILE A 95 -1.95 -1.58 13.30
C ILE A 95 -1.35 -2.61 14.25
N MET A 96 -2.07 -2.91 15.32
CA MET A 96 -1.67 -3.90 16.31
C MET A 96 -2.81 -4.89 16.56
N ALA A 97 -2.55 -6.18 16.33
CA ALA A 97 -3.49 -7.24 16.64
C ALA A 97 -3.57 -7.46 18.15
N MET A 98 -4.56 -6.83 18.80
CA MET A 98 -4.77 -6.99 20.23
C MET A 98 -5.31 -8.41 20.54
N PRO A 99 -4.69 -9.14 21.48
CA PRO A 99 -5.22 -10.42 21.94
C PRO A 99 -6.54 -10.20 22.70
N THR A 100 -7.50 -11.10 22.48
CA THR A 100 -8.74 -11.21 23.26
C THR A 100 -8.59 -12.16 24.43
#